data_AF-X0T6A9-F1
#
_entry.id   AF-X0T6A9-F1
#
_cell.length_a   1.000
_cell.length_b   1.000
_cell.length_c   1.000
_cell.angle_alpha   90.00
_cell.angle_beta   90.00
_cell.angle_gamma   90.00
#
_symmetry.space_group_name_H-M   'P 1'
#
loop_
_entity.id
_entity.type
_entity.pdbx_description
1 polymer ?
#
loop_
_entity_poly.entity_id
_entity_poly.type
_entity_poly.pdbx_seq_one_letter_code
_entity_poly.pdbx_strand_id
1 'polypeptide(L)'
;EDGKIIEENFEMVVLSVGLNPPDDAKYLADKFGIELNEYKFAKTDIFNPVQTTIPGIFACGAFSSPKDIPETVTQASAAAGCVNTLLFDQRNTLITEKTLPPEIFVAGQPPRIGVFVCHCGVNIGGYVDVPQVVKYASSLPNVVLADQNLYTCSADTQTIIKDMIKDYSLNRVIVASCTPRTHEPLFQETIREAGLNRYLFQMANIRDQCSWVHMNQREEATEKAMDLVRMAVNKARNIQPLERIKLGVTPKTLVIGGGITGMVAALNFADQNFETYLV
;
A
#
# COMPACT_ATOMS: atom_id res chain seq x y z
N GLU A 1 25.19 25.22 16.05
CA GLU A 1 26.03 26.03 15.14
C GLU A 1 27.25 26.67 15.83
N ASP A 2 27.29 26.81 17.16
CA ASP A 2 28.47 27.39 17.87
C ASP A 2 29.43 26.37 18.53
N GLY A 3 29.22 25.06 18.35
CA GLY A 3 30.05 24.01 18.96
C GLY A 3 29.99 23.93 20.50
N LYS A 4 29.12 24.70 21.16
CA LYS A 4 28.87 24.60 22.60
C LYS A 4 28.18 23.29 22.93
N ILE A 5 28.74 22.56 23.90
CA ILE A 5 28.08 21.42 24.53
C ILE A 5 26.89 21.97 25.32
N ILE A 6 25.70 21.44 25.05
CA ILE A 6 24.46 21.76 25.75
C ILE A 6 24.05 20.51 26.51
N GLU A 7 23.79 20.67 27.81
CA GLU A 7 23.25 19.61 28.67
C GLU A 7 21.81 19.94 29.01
N GLU A 8 20.90 19.00 28.78
CA GLU A 8 19.48 19.10 29.10
C GLU A 8 19.01 17.82 29.80
N ASN A 9 18.08 17.95 30.74
CA ASN A 9 17.50 16.82 31.47
C ASN A 9 16.21 16.38 30.77
N PHE A 10 16.11 15.10 30.43
CA PHE A 10 14.92 14.50 29.82
C PHE A 10 14.43 13.32 30.65
N GLU A 11 13.11 13.13 30.71
CA GLU A 11 12.47 11.99 31.38
C GLU A 11 12.61 10.69 30.55
N MET A 12 12.73 10.83 29.22
CA MET A 12 12.96 9.73 28.28
C MET A 12 13.75 10.23 27.07
N VAL A 13 14.79 9.48 26.70
CA VAL A 13 15.56 9.70 25.45
C VAL A 13 15.31 8.50 24.53
N VAL A 14 14.66 8.74 23.40
CA VAL A 14 14.46 7.71 22.36
C VAL A 14 15.53 7.87 21.30
N LEU A 15 16.54 6.99 21.32
CA LEU A 15 17.57 6.92 20.30
C LEU A 15 17.03 6.21 19.05
N SER A 16 16.99 6.91 17.92
CA SER A 16 16.77 6.27 16.62
C SER A 16 17.96 5.36 16.32
N VAL A 17 17.71 4.07 16.11
CA VAL A 17 18.76 3.13 15.71
C VAL A 17 19.20 3.48 14.29
N GLY A 18 20.50 3.68 14.09
CA GLY A 18 21.08 3.93 12.77
C GLY A 18 20.92 2.70 11.87
N LEU A 19 20.82 2.92 10.55
CA LEU A 19 20.85 1.84 9.57
C LEU A 19 22.28 1.60 9.10
N ASN A 20 22.71 0.33 9.12
CA ASN A 20 23.93 -0.11 8.47
C ASN A 20 23.61 -0.65 7.07
N PRO A 21 24.57 -0.61 6.13
CA PRO A 21 24.44 -1.32 4.87
C PRO A 21 24.30 -2.84 5.13
N PRO A 22 23.73 -3.59 4.17
CA PRO A 22 23.60 -5.03 4.32
C PRO A 22 24.98 -5.71 4.42
N ASP A 23 25.08 -6.79 5.20
CA ASP A 23 26.35 -7.49 5.45
C ASP A 23 27.02 -8.01 4.16
N ASP A 24 26.22 -8.31 3.14
CA ASP A 24 26.65 -8.76 1.81
C ASP A 24 26.79 -7.63 0.78
N ALA A 25 26.81 -6.35 1.20
CA ALA A 25 26.95 -5.19 0.32
C ALA A 25 28.13 -5.31 -0.67
N LYS A 26 29.29 -5.79 -0.21
CA LYS A 26 30.47 -6.00 -1.07
C LYS A 26 30.24 -7.06 -2.14
N TYR A 27 29.60 -8.16 -1.77
CA TYR A 27 29.25 -9.22 -2.72
C TYR A 27 28.29 -8.71 -3.80
N LEU A 28 27.28 -7.93 -3.41
CA LEU A 28 26.36 -7.29 -4.36
C LEU A 28 27.11 -6.30 -5.28
N ALA A 29 27.97 -5.46 -4.71
CA ALA A 29 28.78 -4.51 -5.45
C ALA A 29 29.65 -5.22 -6.52
N ASP A 30 30.39 -6.25 -6.13
CA ASP A 30 31.25 -7.04 -7.02
C ASP A 30 30.43 -7.74 -8.13
N LYS A 31 29.23 -8.24 -7.80
CA LYS A 31 28.36 -8.95 -8.75
C LYS A 31 27.79 -8.02 -9.83
N PHE A 32 27.43 -6.79 -9.47
CA PHE A 32 26.88 -5.80 -10.40
C PHE A 32 27.95 -4.83 -10.95
N GLY A 33 29.18 -4.92 -10.47
CA GLY A 33 30.28 -4.05 -10.87
C GLY A 33 30.16 -2.60 -10.37
N ILE A 34 29.33 -2.33 -9.36
CA ILE A 34 29.13 -0.98 -8.82
C ILE A 34 30.11 -0.68 -7.70
N GLU A 35 30.44 0.59 -7.49
CA GLU A 35 31.27 1.01 -6.36
C GLU A 35 30.43 1.24 -5.09
N LEU A 36 31.07 1.05 -3.93
CA LEU A 36 30.52 1.46 -2.64
C LEU A 36 31.17 2.76 -2.18
N ASN A 37 30.45 3.55 -1.37
CA ASN A 37 31.01 4.72 -0.69
C ASN A 37 31.82 4.32 0.56
N GLU A 38 32.38 5.30 1.27
CA GLU A 38 33.19 5.08 2.48
C GLU A 38 32.44 4.34 3.61
N TYR A 39 31.11 4.44 3.60
CA TYR A 39 30.22 3.79 4.55
C TYR A 39 29.69 2.43 4.07
N LYS A 40 30.18 1.93 2.93
CA LYS A 40 29.77 0.66 2.29
C LYS A 40 28.33 0.61 1.74
N PHE A 41 27.70 1.76 1.50
CA PHE A 41 26.45 1.85 0.72
C PHE A 41 26.76 1.99 -0.78
N ALA A 42 25.78 1.75 -1.65
CA ALA A 42 25.93 1.98 -3.09
C ALA A 42 26.30 3.45 -3.35
N LYS A 43 27.42 3.67 -4.04
CA LYS A 43 27.86 5.02 -4.42
C LYS A 43 26.94 5.55 -5.53
N THR A 44 26.35 6.71 -5.28
CA THR A 44 25.41 7.38 -6.19
C THR A 44 25.85 8.81 -6.47
N ASP A 45 25.33 9.40 -7.55
CA ASP A 45 25.61 10.78 -7.93
C ASP A 45 24.71 11.78 -7.17
N ILE A 46 25.25 12.97 -6.88
CA ILE A 46 24.53 14.00 -6.10
C ILE A 46 23.36 14.58 -6.91
N PHE A 47 23.53 14.76 -8.22
CA PHE A 47 22.47 15.29 -9.10
C PHE A 47 21.56 14.18 -9.64
N ASN A 48 22.03 12.93 -9.64
CA ASN A 48 21.31 11.74 -10.08
C ASN A 48 21.29 10.68 -8.94
N PRO A 49 20.49 10.89 -7.88
CA PRO A 49 20.60 10.16 -6.60
C PRO A 49 20.21 8.67 -6.65
N VAL A 50 19.79 8.19 -7.82
CA VAL A 50 19.49 6.77 -8.06
C VAL A 50 20.48 6.10 -9.00
N GLN A 51 21.36 6.87 -9.65
CA GLN A 51 22.33 6.34 -10.61
C GLN A 51 23.58 5.87 -9.87
N THR A 52 23.98 4.63 -10.13
CA THR A 52 25.23 4.08 -9.58
C THR A 52 26.43 4.49 -10.42
N THR A 53 27.63 4.02 -10.08
CA THR A 53 28.84 4.23 -10.89
C THR A 53 28.81 3.50 -12.24
N ILE A 54 27.86 2.60 -12.48
CA ILE A 54 27.69 1.90 -13.75
C ILE A 54 26.43 2.40 -14.46
N PRO A 55 26.56 2.96 -15.69
CA PRO A 55 25.41 3.33 -16.51
C PRO A 55 24.43 2.18 -16.72
N GLY A 56 23.14 2.44 -16.54
CA GLY A 56 22.08 1.43 -16.66
C GLY A 56 21.83 0.61 -15.39
N ILE A 57 22.65 0.77 -14.35
CA ILE A 57 22.42 0.17 -13.03
C ILE A 57 22.02 1.27 -12.04
N PHE A 58 20.88 1.07 -11.39
CA PHE A 58 20.29 2.02 -10.45
C PHE A 58 20.18 1.42 -9.06
N ALA A 59 20.34 2.26 -8.04
CA ALA A 59 20.17 1.91 -6.63
C ALA A 59 19.14 2.85 -5.99
N CYS A 60 18.22 2.29 -5.20
CA CYS A 60 17.21 3.06 -4.48
C CYS A 60 17.01 2.50 -3.06
N GLY A 61 16.45 3.33 -2.17
CA GLY A 61 16.09 2.92 -0.82
C GLY A 61 17.30 2.81 0.11
N ALA A 62 17.21 1.92 1.09
CA ALA A 62 18.17 1.84 2.19
C ALA A 62 19.58 1.40 1.76
N PHE A 63 19.75 0.83 0.56
CA PHE A 63 21.08 0.44 0.07
C PHE A 63 21.92 1.63 -0.45
N SER A 64 21.30 2.76 -0.81
CA SER A 64 22.05 3.96 -1.22
C SER A 64 22.42 4.87 -0.03
N SER A 65 21.63 4.85 1.05
CA SER A 65 21.92 5.46 2.36
C SER A 65 20.77 5.13 3.33
N PRO A 66 20.92 5.35 4.65
CA PRO A 66 19.78 5.33 5.58
C PRO A 66 18.66 6.25 5.10
N LYS A 67 17.42 5.72 5.06
CA LYS A 67 16.23 6.43 4.56
C LYS A 67 14.99 5.98 5.29
N ASP A 68 13.99 6.85 5.30
CA ASP A 68 12.64 6.49 5.71
C ASP A 68 11.85 5.87 4.54
N ILE A 69 10.59 5.50 4.82
CA ILE A 69 9.71 4.89 3.83
C ILE A 69 9.36 5.87 2.70
N PRO A 70 8.90 7.12 2.96
CA PRO A 70 8.64 8.10 1.90
C PRO A 70 9.80 8.34 0.93
N GLU A 71 11.01 8.52 1.46
CA GLU A 71 12.21 8.73 0.63
C GLU A 71 12.53 7.48 -0.19
N THR A 72 12.41 6.29 0.42
CA THR A 72 12.61 5.01 -0.29
C THR A 72 11.63 4.85 -1.46
N VAL A 73 10.35 5.15 -1.25
CA VAL A 73 9.32 5.08 -2.30
C VAL A 73 9.57 6.10 -3.42
N THR A 74 10.02 7.30 -3.03
CA THR A 74 10.37 8.36 -4.00
C THR A 74 11.55 7.94 -4.87
N GLN A 75 12.63 7.42 -4.26
CA GLN A 75 13.78 6.91 -5.01
C GLN A 75 13.43 5.69 -5.87
N ALA A 76 12.59 4.78 -5.38
CA ALA A 76 12.13 3.65 -6.18
C ALA A 76 11.39 4.12 -7.44
N SER A 77 10.56 5.15 -7.31
CA SER A 77 9.85 5.77 -8.45
C SER A 77 10.82 6.44 -9.42
N ALA A 78 11.83 7.15 -8.92
CA ALA A 78 12.87 7.76 -9.75
C ALA A 78 13.70 6.72 -10.50
N ALA A 79 14.15 5.66 -9.83
CA ALA A 79 14.89 4.55 -10.45
C ALA A 79 14.05 3.86 -11.54
N ALA A 80 12.77 3.59 -11.28
CA ALA A 80 11.85 3.04 -12.27
C ALA A 80 11.68 3.99 -13.48
N GLY A 81 11.58 5.30 -13.24
CA GLY A 81 11.55 6.32 -14.30
C GLY A 81 12.80 6.30 -15.18
N CYS A 82 13.99 6.18 -14.59
CA CYS A 82 15.24 6.07 -15.34
C CYS A 82 15.36 4.72 -16.09
N VAL A 83 14.88 3.62 -15.53
CA VAL A 83 14.84 2.33 -16.24
C VAL A 83 13.88 2.40 -17.44
N ASN A 84 12.73 3.06 -17.28
CA ASN A 84 11.75 3.20 -18.35
C ASN A 84 12.27 4.00 -19.55
N THR A 85 13.16 4.99 -19.35
CA THR A 85 13.80 5.69 -20.47
C THR A 85 14.79 4.80 -21.23
N LEU A 86 15.36 3.77 -20.60
CA LEU A 86 16.24 2.81 -21.27
C LEU A 86 15.46 1.72 -22.03
N LEU A 87 14.25 1.39 -21.58
CA LEU A 87 13.45 0.27 -22.08
C LEU A 87 12.18 0.73 -22.84
N PHE A 88 12.07 2.00 -23.22
CA PHE A 88 10.82 2.54 -23.78
C PHE A 88 10.43 1.86 -25.11
N ASP A 89 11.40 1.43 -25.91
CA ASP A 89 11.22 0.73 -27.18
C ASP A 89 10.70 -0.70 -26.98
N GLN A 90 10.96 -1.28 -25.81
CA GLN A 90 10.47 -2.59 -25.38
C GLN A 90 9.12 -2.49 -24.64
N ARG A 91 8.49 -1.31 -24.59
CA ARG A 91 7.20 -1.15 -23.91
C ARG A 91 6.17 -2.10 -24.50
N ASN A 92 5.46 -2.81 -23.63
CA ASN A 92 4.42 -3.78 -23.96
C ASN A 92 4.89 -5.10 -24.62
N THR A 93 6.19 -5.36 -24.80
CA THR A 93 6.67 -6.57 -25.49
C THR A 93 6.64 -7.83 -24.62
N LEU A 94 6.71 -7.69 -23.30
CA LEU A 94 6.73 -8.79 -22.33
C LEU A 94 5.60 -8.69 -21.29
N ILE A 95 4.44 -8.15 -21.68
CA ILE A 95 3.28 -8.10 -20.78
C ILE A 95 2.67 -9.48 -20.67
N THR A 96 2.71 -10.05 -19.47
CA THR A 96 1.86 -11.19 -19.10
C THR A 96 0.51 -10.65 -18.66
N GLU A 97 -0.54 -10.93 -19.42
CA GLU A 97 -1.90 -10.61 -18.97
C GLU A 97 -2.26 -11.43 -17.73
N LYS A 98 -2.60 -10.73 -16.65
CA LYS A 98 -3.10 -11.38 -15.43
C LYS A 98 -4.46 -12.01 -15.72
N THR A 99 -4.50 -13.34 -15.79
CA THR A 99 -5.75 -14.08 -15.93
C THR A 99 -6.47 -14.13 -14.58
N LEU A 100 -7.61 -13.46 -14.49
CA LEU A 100 -8.50 -13.53 -13.33
C LEU A 100 -9.53 -14.66 -13.54
N PRO A 101 -9.95 -15.36 -12.47
CA PRO A 101 -11.02 -16.34 -12.60
C PRO A 101 -12.32 -15.66 -13.06
N PRO A 102 -13.26 -16.40 -13.69
CA PRO A 102 -14.59 -15.88 -14.01
C PRO A 102 -15.26 -15.28 -12.77
N GLU A 103 -16.09 -14.25 -12.97
CA GLU A 103 -16.83 -13.69 -11.85
C GLU A 103 -17.92 -14.65 -11.37
N ILE A 104 -17.97 -14.87 -10.06
CA ILE A 104 -19.01 -15.65 -9.41
C ILE A 104 -20.32 -14.88 -9.56
N PHE A 105 -21.31 -15.53 -10.16
CA PHE A 105 -22.65 -14.97 -10.27
C PHE A 105 -23.32 -14.94 -8.90
N VAL A 106 -23.67 -13.76 -8.41
CA VAL A 106 -24.28 -13.56 -7.07
C VAL A 106 -25.68 -12.95 -7.12
N ALA A 107 -26.18 -12.59 -8.30
CA ALA A 107 -27.48 -11.93 -8.41
C ALA A 107 -28.61 -12.89 -8.00
N GLY A 108 -29.56 -12.39 -7.21
CA GLY A 108 -30.65 -13.19 -6.65
C GLY A 108 -30.27 -14.10 -5.47
N GLN A 109 -29.00 -14.18 -5.09
CA GLN A 109 -28.57 -14.95 -3.91
C GLN A 109 -28.70 -14.12 -2.63
N PRO A 110 -29.02 -14.75 -1.48
CA PRO A 110 -28.99 -14.05 -0.20
C PRO A 110 -27.56 -13.60 0.13
N PRO A 111 -27.37 -12.43 0.78
CA PRO A 111 -26.04 -11.99 1.20
C PRO A 111 -25.39 -13.00 2.16
N ARG A 112 -24.13 -13.32 1.91
CA ARG A 112 -23.22 -14.15 2.71
C ARG A 112 -21.95 -13.34 2.91
N ILE A 113 -21.86 -12.67 4.06
CA ILE A 113 -20.89 -11.63 4.33
C ILE A 113 -19.76 -12.21 5.19
N GLY A 114 -18.51 -12.01 4.74
CA GLY A 114 -17.33 -12.20 5.58
C GLY A 114 -16.83 -10.86 6.11
N VAL A 115 -16.64 -10.75 7.43
CA VAL A 115 -16.12 -9.54 8.10
C VAL A 115 -14.73 -9.81 8.65
N PHE A 116 -13.74 -9.05 8.20
CA PHE A 116 -12.35 -9.18 8.67
C PHE A 116 -11.94 -7.93 9.43
N VAL A 117 -11.68 -8.06 10.73
CA VAL A 117 -11.33 -6.94 11.61
C VAL A 117 -9.81 -6.90 11.84
N CYS A 118 -9.20 -5.76 11.55
CA CYS A 118 -7.75 -5.60 11.64
C CYS A 118 -7.33 -5.05 13.00
N HIS A 119 -6.25 -5.58 13.58
CA HIS A 119 -5.57 -4.96 14.74
C HIS A 119 -4.65 -3.81 14.32
N CYS A 120 -4.07 -3.88 13.12
CA CYS A 120 -3.07 -2.94 12.61
C CYS A 120 -1.90 -2.75 13.61
N GLY A 121 -1.44 -3.87 14.18
CA GLY A 121 -0.54 -3.86 15.33
C GLY A 121 -1.25 -3.24 16.55
N VAL A 122 -0.70 -2.16 17.08
CA VAL A 122 -1.32 -1.41 18.20
C VAL A 122 -2.20 -0.25 17.74
N ASN A 123 -2.22 0.07 16.43
CA ASN A 123 -2.94 1.25 15.94
C ASN A 123 -4.46 1.14 16.08
N ILE A 124 -5.03 -0.06 15.97
CA ILE A 124 -6.44 -0.33 16.25
C ILE A 124 -6.53 -1.13 17.55
N GLY A 125 -5.81 -2.26 17.65
CA GLY A 125 -5.85 -3.16 18.80
C GLY A 125 -5.43 -2.55 20.13
N GLY A 126 -4.69 -1.43 20.12
CA GLY A 126 -4.34 -0.68 21.33
C GLY A 126 -5.49 0.16 21.91
N TYR A 127 -6.47 0.54 21.09
CA TYR A 127 -7.51 1.51 21.45
C TYR A 127 -8.94 1.01 21.20
N VAL A 128 -9.11 -0.15 20.55
CA VAL A 128 -10.40 -0.79 20.26
C VAL A 128 -10.29 -2.27 20.67
N ASP A 129 -11.30 -2.79 21.36
CA ASP A 129 -11.39 -4.23 21.64
C ASP A 129 -11.82 -4.99 20.37
N VAL A 130 -10.83 -5.38 19.56
CA VAL A 130 -11.04 -6.10 18.30
C VAL A 130 -11.78 -7.43 18.52
N PRO A 131 -11.45 -8.28 19.51
CA PRO A 131 -12.24 -9.48 19.82
C PRO A 131 -13.73 -9.19 20.06
N GLN A 132 -14.07 -8.12 20.79
CA GLN A 132 -15.47 -7.73 21.00
C GLN A 132 -16.15 -7.31 19.69
N VAL A 133 -15.46 -6.54 18.83
CA VAL A 133 -15.98 -6.14 17.52
C VAL A 133 -16.24 -7.37 16.63
N VAL A 134 -15.35 -8.37 16.62
CA VAL A 134 -15.55 -9.64 15.89
C VAL A 134 -16.78 -10.37 16.41
N LYS A 135 -16.89 -10.53 17.74
CA LYS A 135 -18.05 -11.20 18.36
C LYS A 135 -19.36 -10.52 18.01
N TYR A 136 -19.37 -9.19 18.02
CA TYR A 136 -20.53 -8.40 17.60
C TYR A 136 -20.83 -8.58 16.10
N ALA A 137 -19.82 -8.51 15.23
CA ALA A 137 -19.99 -8.69 13.80
C ALA A 137 -20.61 -10.05 13.45
N SER A 138 -20.20 -11.13 14.12
CA SER A 138 -20.79 -12.47 13.98
C SER A 138 -22.27 -12.55 14.34
N SER A 139 -22.79 -11.62 15.16
CA SER A 139 -24.20 -11.58 15.53
C SER A 139 -25.09 -10.86 14.50
N LEU A 140 -24.49 -10.16 13.53
CA LEU A 140 -25.24 -9.35 12.57
C LEU A 140 -25.88 -10.22 11.47
N PRO A 141 -27.07 -9.84 10.97
CA PRO A 141 -27.74 -10.57 9.90
C PRO A 141 -26.85 -10.73 8.66
N ASN A 142 -26.91 -11.92 8.05
CA ASN A 142 -26.16 -12.29 6.84
C ASN A 142 -24.63 -12.40 7.00
N VAL A 143 -24.06 -12.12 8.16
CA VAL A 143 -22.65 -12.40 8.45
C VAL A 143 -22.48 -13.89 8.71
N VAL A 144 -21.76 -14.57 7.81
CA VAL A 144 -21.51 -16.02 7.91
C VAL A 144 -20.13 -16.31 8.50
N LEU A 145 -19.24 -15.32 8.48
CA LEU A 145 -17.90 -15.38 9.02
C LEU A 145 -17.52 -14.00 9.55
N ALA A 146 -17.01 -13.95 10.77
CA ALA A 146 -16.22 -12.81 11.23
C ALA A 146 -14.91 -13.31 11.83
N ASP A 147 -13.81 -12.67 11.45
CA ASP A 147 -12.46 -13.05 11.87
C ASP A 147 -11.59 -11.82 12.11
N GLN A 148 -10.48 -11.99 12.83
CA GLN A 148 -9.51 -10.93 13.12
C GLN A 148 -8.11 -11.29 12.66
N ASN A 149 -7.37 -10.28 12.20
CA ASN A 149 -6.00 -10.44 11.74
C ASN A 149 -5.11 -9.34 12.28
N LEU A 150 -3.82 -9.64 12.52
CA LEU A 150 -2.86 -8.63 12.99
C LEU A 150 -2.69 -7.52 11.93
N TYR A 151 -2.50 -7.91 10.67
CA TYR A 151 -2.39 -7.02 9.51
C TYR A 151 -3.18 -7.56 8.33
N THR A 152 -4.43 -7.14 8.18
CA THR A 152 -5.32 -7.64 7.12
C THR A 152 -4.80 -7.38 5.70
N CYS A 153 -3.99 -6.32 5.50
CA CYS A 153 -3.40 -5.98 4.21
C CYS A 153 -2.14 -6.81 3.85
N SER A 154 -1.63 -7.63 4.77
CA SER A 154 -0.46 -8.48 4.50
C SER A 154 -0.73 -9.50 3.39
N ALA A 155 0.33 -9.92 2.69
CA ALA A 155 0.21 -10.89 1.59
C ALA A 155 -0.36 -12.24 2.06
N ASP A 156 0.03 -12.69 3.25
CA ASP A 156 -0.46 -13.93 3.85
C ASP A 156 -1.96 -13.84 4.16
N THR A 157 -2.41 -12.76 4.81
CA THR A 157 -3.83 -12.56 5.10
C THR A 157 -4.66 -12.39 3.82
N GLN A 158 -4.14 -11.77 2.77
CA GLN A 158 -4.83 -11.71 1.48
C GLN A 158 -5.09 -13.11 0.91
N THR A 159 -4.15 -14.05 1.08
CA THR A 159 -4.33 -15.45 0.67
C THR A 159 -5.42 -16.11 1.51
N ILE A 160 -5.38 -15.93 2.84
CA ILE A 160 -6.42 -16.43 3.75
C ILE A 160 -7.81 -15.91 3.37
N ILE A 161 -7.94 -14.61 3.07
CA ILE A 161 -9.24 -14.03 2.65
C ILE A 161 -9.75 -14.72 1.37
N LYS A 162 -8.88 -14.99 0.39
CA LYS A 162 -9.25 -15.69 -0.85
C LYS A 162 -9.75 -17.11 -0.58
N ASP A 163 -9.14 -17.82 0.35
CA ASP A 163 -9.54 -19.17 0.73
C ASP A 163 -10.87 -19.15 1.50
N MET A 164 -11.01 -18.25 2.47
CA MET A 164 -12.26 -18.07 3.22
C MET A 164 -13.45 -17.68 2.32
N ILE A 165 -13.22 -16.91 1.25
CA ILE A 165 -14.25 -16.62 0.25
C ILE A 165 -14.80 -17.91 -0.37
N LYS A 166 -13.93 -18.87 -0.69
CA LYS A 166 -14.32 -20.15 -1.27
C LYS A 166 -14.97 -21.06 -0.23
N ASP A 167 -14.29 -21.26 0.89
CA ASP A 167 -14.68 -22.23 1.93
C ASP A 167 -16.04 -21.89 2.55
N TYR A 168 -16.32 -20.60 2.76
CA TYR A 168 -17.59 -20.14 3.32
C TYR A 168 -18.58 -19.67 2.25
N SER A 169 -18.24 -19.81 0.96
CA SER A 169 -19.06 -19.33 -0.17
C SER A 169 -19.52 -17.89 0.07
N LEU A 170 -18.57 -17.02 0.40
CA LEU A 170 -18.85 -15.60 0.64
C LEU A 170 -19.21 -14.93 -0.68
N ASN A 171 -20.19 -14.04 -0.65
CA ASN A 171 -20.55 -13.22 -1.81
C ASN A 171 -20.43 -11.72 -1.52
N ARG A 172 -20.04 -11.34 -0.30
CA ARG A 172 -19.72 -9.98 0.12
C ARG A 172 -18.56 -10.03 1.11
N VAL A 173 -17.65 -9.07 1.02
CA VAL A 173 -16.50 -9.00 1.92
C VAL A 173 -16.42 -7.62 2.55
N ILE A 174 -16.23 -7.59 3.85
CA ILE A 174 -16.03 -6.36 4.62
C ILE A 174 -14.69 -6.44 5.32
N VAL A 175 -13.91 -5.38 5.20
CA VAL A 175 -12.69 -5.22 6.00
C VAL A 175 -12.85 -4.01 6.91
N ALA A 176 -12.83 -4.25 8.23
CA ALA A 176 -12.84 -3.23 9.25
C ALA A 176 -11.40 -2.88 9.63
N SER A 177 -10.86 -1.80 9.06
CA SER A 177 -9.46 -1.41 9.27
C SER A 177 -9.24 0.10 9.06
N CYS A 178 -8.36 0.47 8.13
CA CYS A 178 -7.95 1.82 7.78
C CYS A 178 -8.91 2.51 6.80
N THR A 179 -8.52 3.69 6.34
CA THR A 179 -9.25 4.45 5.32
C THR A 179 -9.34 3.70 3.97
N PRO A 180 -10.52 3.74 3.29
CA PRO A 180 -10.66 3.20 1.94
C PRO A 180 -9.72 3.86 0.92
N ARG A 181 -9.30 5.11 1.16
CA ARG A 181 -8.39 5.83 0.26
C ARG A 181 -7.03 5.14 0.10
N THR A 182 -6.61 4.34 1.09
CA THR A 182 -5.30 3.68 1.07
C THR A 182 -5.39 2.27 0.51
N HIS A 183 -6.27 1.42 1.06
CA HIS A 183 -6.24 -0.03 0.78
C HIS A 183 -7.51 -0.60 0.15
N GLU A 184 -8.53 0.20 -0.17
CA GLU A 184 -9.70 -0.32 -0.89
C GLU A 184 -9.32 -0.97 -2.24
N PRO A 185 -8.45 -0.36 -3.09
CA PRO A 185 -8.05 -0.99 -4.34
C PRO A 185 -7.35 -2.34 -4.14
N LEU A 186 -6.57 -2.49 -3.06
CA LEU A 186 -5.89 -3.73 -2.71
C LEU A 186 -6.90 -4.84 -2.43
N PHE A 187 -7.83 -4.61 -1.50
CA PHE A 187 -8.83 -5.63 -1.15
C PHE A 187 -9.82 -5.92 -2.27
N GLN A 188 -10.17 -4.92 -3.09
CA GLN A 188 -10.94 -5.15 -4.31
C GLN A 188 -10.20 -6.09 -5.28
N GLU A 189 -8.88 -5.97 -5.40
CA GLU A 189 -8.07 -6.92 -6.18
C GLU A 189 -8.04 -8.30 -5.53
N THR A 190 -7.84 -8.38 -4.22
CA THR A 190 -7.84 -9.65 -3.47
C THR A 190 -9.13 -10.44 -3.68
N ILE A 191 -10.30 -9.82 -3.52
CA ILE A 191 -11.58 -10.53 -3.73
C ILE A 191 -11.81 -10.86 -5.20
N ARG A 192 -11.26 -10.04 -6.12
CA ARG A 192 -11.34 -10.31 -7.55
C ARG A 192 -10.53 -11.53 -7.94
N GLU A 193 -9.36 -11.72 -7.36
CA GLU A 193 -8.56 -12.94 -7.52
C GLU A 193 -9.28 -14.19 -6.98
N ALA A 194 -10.21 -14.04 -6.03
CA ALA A 194 -11.08 -15.13 -5.57
C ALA A 194 -12.32 -15.33 -6.45
N GLY A 195 -12.54 -14.50 -7.47
CA GLY A 195 -13.69 -14.57 -8.37
C GLY A 195 -14.86 -13.66 -7.99
N LEU A 196 -14.81 -12.90 -6.89
CA LEU A 196 -15.88 -11.94 -6.58
C LEU A 196 -15.73 -10.64 -7.36
N ASN A 197 -16.85 -10.04 -7.73
CA ASN A 197 -16.84 -8.70 -8.31
C ASN A 197 -16.29 -7.68 -7.30
N ARG A 198 -15.41 -6.79 -7.75
CA ARG A 198 -14.72 -5.78 -6.93
C ARG A 198 -15.66 -4.94 -6.08
N TYR A 199 -16.84 -4.65 -6.60
CA TYR A 199 -17.81 -3.75 -5.97
C TYR A 199 -18.72 -4.46 -4.96
N LEU A 200 -18.45 -5.75 -4.69
CA LEU A 200 -19.02 -6.53 -3.58
C LEU A 200 -18.17 -6.43 -2.30
N PHE A 201 -17.20 -5.53 -2.30
CA PHE A 201 -16.35 -5.19 -1.17
C PHE A 201 -16.83 -3.92 -0.47
N GLN A 202 -16.65 -3.84 0.85
CA GLN A 202 -16.87 -2.62 1.63
C GLN A 202 -15.82 -2.47 2.74
N MET A 203 -15.27 -1.27 2.92
CA MET A 203 -14.47 -0.97 4.13
C MET A 203 -15.33 -0.38 5.24
N ALA A 204 -14.99 -0.73 6.47
CA ALA A 204 -15.35 0.03 7.68
C ALA A 204 -14.07 0.67 8.25
N ASN A 205 -14.00 2.00 8.25
CA ASN A 205 -12.83 2.71 8.74
C ASN A 205 -12.86 2.83 10.26
N ILE A 206 -12.26 1.88 10.96
CA ILE A 206 -12.20 1.84 12.43
C ILE A 206 -10.84 2.30 12.96
N ARG A 207 -9.95 2.82 12.10
CA ARG A 207 -8.65 3.38 12.51
C ARG A 207 -8.68 4.90 12.49
N ASP A 208 -8.59 5.48 11.30
CA ASP A 208 -8.48 6.92 11.07
C ASP A 208 -9.73 7.67 11.58
N GLN A 209 -10.89 7.02 11.55
CA GLN A 209 -12.17 7.58 12.03
C GLN A 209 -12.60 7.03 13.40
N CYS A 210 -11.81 6.19 14.06
CA CYS A 210 -12.17 5.63 15.36
C CYS A 210 -10.97 5.50 16.30
N SER A 211 -10.14 4.46 16.16
CA SER A 211 -9.06 4.18 17.14
C SER A 211 -8.11 5.36 17.37
N TRP A 212 -7.67 6.03 16.30
CA TRP A 212 -6.72 7.15 16.40
C TRP A 212 -7.30 8.44 16.96
N VAL A 213 -8.61 8.65 16.82
CA VAL A 213 -9.26 9.88 17.29
C VAL A 213 -9.90 9.71 18.68
N HIS A 214 -9.93 8.49 19.20
CA HIS A 214 -10.58 8.12 20.47
C HIS A 214 -9.64 7.34 21.41
N MET A 215 -8.33 7.62 21.35
CA MET A 215 -7.29 6.86 22.06
C MET A 215 -7.51 6.76 23.59
N ASN A 216 -8.18 7.75 24.19
CA ASN A 216 -8.42 7.81 25.63
C ASN A 216 -9.81 7.29 26.04
N GLN A 217 -10.61 6.78 25.10
CA GLN A 217 -12.02 6.39 25.26
C GLN A 217 -12.23 5.00 24.64
N ARG A 218 -11.53 3.98 25.19
CA ARG A 218 -11.44 2.65 24.58
C ARG A 218 -12.81 1.95 24.49
N GLU A 219 -13.67 2.10 25.49
CA GLU A 219 -15.00 1.49 25.50
C GLU A 219 -15.87 2.12 24.40
N GLU A 220 -15.94 3.45 24.36
CA GLU A 220 -16.71 4.20 23.36
C GLU A 220 -16.14 4.04 21.94
N ALA A 221 -14.82 3.93 21.80
CA ALA A 221 -14.18 3.60 20.53
C ALA A 221 -14.57 2.20 20.05
N THR A 222 -14.71 1.24 20.97
CA THR A 222 -15.16 -0.11 20.63
C THR A 222 -16.63 -0.12 20.21
N GLU A 223 -17.50 0.59 20.93
CA GLU A 223 -18.91 0.77 20.55
C GLU A 223 -19.05 1.42 19.17
N LYS A 224 -18.31 2.51 18.93
CA LYS A 224 -18.29 3.16 17.62
C LYS A 224 -17.77 2.23 16.51
N ALA A 225 -16.75 1.43 16.78
CA ALA A 225 -16.25 0.45 15.81
C ALA A 225 -17.30 -0.61 15.46
N MET A 226 -18.04 -1.11 16.46
CA MET A 226 -19.18 -2.01 16.24
C MET A 226 -20.26 -1.36 15.36
N ASP A 227 -20.58 -0.10 15.62
CA ASP A 227 -21.55 0.65 14.81
C ASP A 227 -21.11 0.86 13.36
N LEU A 228 -19.85 1.22 13.14
CA LEU A 228 -19.27 1.37 11.80
C LEU A 228 -19.29 0.06 11.03
N VAL A 229 -18.99 -1.07 11.70
CA VAL A 229 -19.11 -2.41 11.11
C VAL A 229 -20.57 -2.73 10.77
N ARG A 230 -21.52 -2.46 11.67
CA ARG A 230 -22.95 -2.65 11.41
C ARG A 230 -23.44 -1.82 10.22
N MET A 231 -22.99 -0.57 10.09
CA MET A 231 -23.31 0.28 8.95
C MET A 231 -22.76 -0.31 7.65
N ALA A 232 -21.50 -0.76 7.65
CA ALA A 232 -20.88 -1.41 6.50
C ALA A 232 -21.61 -2.71 6.12
N VAL A 233 -22.02 -3.53 7.09
CA VAL A 233 -22.82 -4.75 6.87
C VAL A 233 -24.14 -4.41 6.20
N ASN A 234 -24.88 -3.43 6.71
CA ASN A 234 -26.15 -3.03 6.11
C ASN A 234 -26.00 -2.47 4.69
N LYS A 235 -24.92 -1.75 4.41
CA LYS A 235 -24.60 -1.32 3.04
C LYS A 235 -24.27 -2.53 2.16
N ALA A 236 -23.41 -3.44 2.61
CA ALA A 236 -22.97 -4.61 1.86
C ALA A 236 -24.10 -5.58 1.49
N ARG A 237 -25.19 -5.60 2.26
CA ARG A 237 -26.41 -6.37 1.91
C ARG A 237 -27.07 -5.86 0.63
N ASN A 238 -26.89 -4.59 0.29
CA ASN A 238 -27.56 -3.92 -0.82
C ASN A 238 -26.63 -3.61 -2.01
N ILE A 239 -25.30 -3.74 -1.87
CA ILE A 239 -24.38 -3.52 -2.99
C ILE A 239 -24.54 -4.60 -4.06
N GLN A 240 -24.37 -4.16 -5.30
CA GLN A 240 -24.51 -4.96 -6.51
C GLN A 240 -23.18 -5.00 -7.26
N PRO A 241 -22.92 -6.06 -8.04
CA PRO A 241 -21.75 -6.09 -8.89
C PRO A 241 -21.82 -4.96 -9.92
N LEU A 242 -20.69 -4.32 -10.20
CA LEU A 242 -20.58 -3.26 -11.21
C LEU A 242 -19.48 -3.61 -12.21
N GLU A 243 -19.60 -3.06 -13.41
CA GLU A 243 -18.59 -3.17 -14.46
C GLU A 243 -17.68 -1.95 -14.49
N ARG A 244 -16.40 -2.16 -14.80
CA ARG A 244 -15.46 -1.06 -15.03
C ARG A 244 -15.60 -0.57 -16.46
N ILE A 245 -15.74 0.74 -16.59
CA ILE A 245 -15.68 1.41 -17.88
C ILE A 245 -14.20 1.55 -18.25
N LYS A 246 -13.82 1.03 -19.42
CA LYS A 246 -12.48 1.27 -19.99
C LYS A 246 -12.54 2.58 -20.78
N LEU A 247 -11.66 3.50 -20.45
CA LEU A 247 -11.49 4.77 -21.15
C LEU A 247 -10.14 4.78 -21.86
N GLY A 248 -10.10 5.36 -23.05
CA GLY A 248 -8.84 5.60 -23.74
C GLY A 248 -8.01 6.67 -23.02
N VAL A 249 -6.70 6.51 -23.03
CA VAL A 249 -5.75 7.51 -22.50
C VAL A 249 -5.03 8.13 -23.69
N THR A 250 -5.14 9.45 -23.83
CA THR A 250 -4.37 10.21 -24.82
C THR A 250 -2.89 10.19 -24.40
N PRO A 251 -1.94 9.72 -25.24
CA PRO A 251 -0.53 9.56 -24.86
C PRO A 251 0.23 10.90 -24.93
N LYS A 252 -0.28 11.91 -24.22
CA LYS A 252 0.32 13.24 -24.09
C LYS A 252 0.40 13.61 -22.62
N THR A 253 1.44 14.32 -22.24
CA THR A 253 1.70 14.75 -20.86
C THR A 253 1.70 16.26 -20.76
N LEU A 254 1.10 16.80 -19.69
CA LEU A 254 1.22 18.21 -19.30
C LEU A 254 1.91 18.29 -17.94
N VAL A 255 3.03 18.99 -17.88
CA VAL A 255 3.76 19.32 -16.66
C VAL A 255 3.55 20.80 -16.36
N ILE A 256 3.11 21.11 -15.14
CA ILE A 256 2.88 22.49 -14.69
C ILE A 256 3.95 22.83 -13.65
N GLY A 257 4.79 23.81 -13.95
CA GLY A 257 5.90 24.30 -13.15
C GLY A 257 7.26 23.97 -13.75
N GLY A 258 7.91 24.96 -14.37
CA GLY A 258 9.26 24.85 -14.97
C GLY A 258 10.44 24.86 -13.97
N GLY A 259 10.24 24.42 -12.73
CA GLY A 259 11.34 24.22 -11.77
C GLY A 259 12.15 22.95 -12.08
N ILE A 260 13.18 22.65 -11.28
CA ILE A 260 14.05 21.47 -11.48
C ILE A 260 13.24 20.17 -11.57
N THR A 261 12.27 19.97 -10.68
CA THR A 261 11.40 18.78 -10.68
C THR A 261 10.56 18.68 -11.95
N GLY A 262 9.98 19.79 -12.42
CA GLY A 262 9.13 19.79 -13.60
C GLY A 262 9.93 19.61 -14.89
N MET A 263 11.12 20.23 -14.99
CA MET A 263 12.02 20.01 -16.11
C MET A 263 12.50 18.56 -16.19
N VAL A 264 12.89 17.96 -15.05
CA VAL A 264 13.31 16.55 -14.99
C VAL A 264 12.15 15.61 -15.36
N ALA A 265 10.94 15.87 -14.85
CA ALA A 265 9.77 15.08 -15.23
C ALA A 265 9.44 15.21 -16.72
N ALA A 266 9.47 16.43 -17.27
CA ALA A 266 9.18 16.68 -18.67
C ALA A 266 10.19 15.98 -19.60
N LEU A 267 11.49 16.05 -19.27
CA LEU A 267 12.54 15.33 -19.98
C LEU A 267 12.34 13.82 -19.90
N ASN A 268 12.04 13.28 -18.72
CA ASN A 268 11.81 11.83 -18.55
C ASN A 268 10.66 11.30 -19.43
N PHE A 269 9.56 12.07 -19.58
CA PHE A 269 8.47 11.72 -20.49
C PHE A 269 8.85 11.88 -21.97
N ALA A 270 9.55 12.96 -22.32
CA ALA A 270 10.00 13.22 -23.68
C ALA A 270 10.98 12.15 -24.18
N ASP A 271 11.93 11.72 -23.34
CA ASP A 271 12.89 10.64 -23.61
C ASP A 271 12.19 9.28 -23.85
N GLN A 272 10.96 9.15 -23.37
CA GLN A 272 10.09 7.99 -23.55
C GLN A 272 9.11 8.14 -24.73
N ASN A 273 9.32 9.13 -25.60
CA ASN A 273 8.48 9.48 -26.76
C ASN A 273 7.03 9.85 -26.43
N PHE A 274 6.77 10.39 -25.24
CA PHE A 274 5.48 11.03 -24.96
C PHE A 274 5.54 12.50 -25.35
N GLU A 275 4.57 12.97 -26.13
CA GLU A 275 4.42 14.39 -26.42
C GLU A 275 4.15 15.14 -25.11
N THR A 276 5.06 16.05 -24.76
CA THR A 276 5.10 16.66 -23.43
C THR A 276 5.05 18.17 -23.52
N TYR A 277 4.11 18.76 -22.78
CA TYR A 277 3.96 20.21 -22.60
C TYR A 277 4.51 20.58 -21.22
N LEU A 278 5.36 21.60 -21.15
CA LEU A 278 5.81 22.20 -19.90
C LEU A 278 5.30 23.65 -19.84
N VAL A 279 4.51 23.96 -18.81
CA VAL A 279 3.88 25.27 -18.59
C VAL A 279 4.39 25.90 -17.31
#